data_AF-A0A933C2Q2-F1
#
_entry.id   AF-A0A933C2Q2-F1
#
_cell.length_a   1.000
_cell.length_b   1.000
_cell.length_c   1.000
_cell.angle_alpha   90.00
_cell.angle_beta   90.00
_cell.angle_gamma   90.00
#
_symmetry.space_group_name_H-M   'P 1'
#
loop_
_entity.id
_entity.type
_entity.pdbx_description
1 polymer ?
#
loop_
_entity_poly.entity_id
_entity_poly.type
_entity_poly.pdbx_seq_one_letter_code
_entity_poly.pdbx_strand_id
1 'polypeptide(L)'
;MPPMVGGIFYEHGHRMIATFVGFLIVVLAIWLWKAESRRWVKTLGLIALLAVILQGVLGGLTVLFLLPTPISVSHAALAQSFFCLVTSIALFTSPWWQENNLLLDKRKGHKLFLVGLAMTAFIFAQLIIGAIMRHTQSGLAVPDFPLAYGSLIPALDQGAIERYNRILLDADIRIAADGPINAFQVFVHLAHRFWAVAVVAFAVYTVIAFKRLSDDRRLKLLSTGILVLVLVQSAVGALTVLTRKHDLVATAHVAIGALTLVTSVLLTLHVAKLAGIRWKRPAPSHVATEAMA
;
A
#
# COMPACT_ATOMS: atom_id res chain seq x y z
N MET A 1 11.90 4.83 34.10
CA MET A 1 11.43 4.40 32.77
C MET A 1 10.87 2.99 32.90
N PRO A 2 9.74 2.65 32.25
CA PRO A 2 9.24 1.28 32.26
C PRO A 2 10.25 0.31 31.63
N PRO A 3 10.25 -0.97 32.01
CA PRO A 3 11.15 -1.97 31.42
C PRO A 3 10.92 -2.10 29.91
N MET A 4 11.99 -1.98 29.12
CA MET A 4 11.98 -2.01 27.66
C MET A 4 11.91 -3.45 27.14
N VAL A 5 10.83 -4.15 27.46
CA VAL A 5 10.63 -5.56 27.12
C VAL A 5 9.34 -5.71 26.30
N GLY A 6 9.37 -6.58 25.29
CA GLY A 6 8.19 -6.89 24.46
C GLY A 6 7.62 -5.67 23.74
N GLY A 7 6.31 -5.49 23.81
CA GLY A 7 5.58 -4.45 23.06
C GLY A 7 6.06 -3.01 23.31
N ILE A 8 6.47 -2.69 24.55
CA ILE A 8 6.95 -1.34 24.91
C ILE A 8 8.24 -0.99 24.14
N PHE A 9 9.15 -1.96 23.98
CA PHE A 9 10.38 -1.77 23.22
C PHE A 9 10.10 -1.45 21.76
N TYR A 10 9.22 -2.24 21.12
CA TYR A 10 8.87 -2.04 19.71
C TYR A 10 8.11 -0.74 19.48
N GLU A 11 7.19 -0.37 20.38
CA GLU A 11 6.45 0.89 20.28
C GLU A 11 7.37 2.10 20.41
N HIS A 12 8.24 2.11 21.42
CA HIS A 12 9.19 3.19 21.62
C HIS A 12 10.22 3.26 20.49
N GLY A 13 10.79 2.11 20.08
CA GLY A 13 11.72 2.03 18.97
C GLY A 13 11.12 2.55 17.66
N HIS A 14 9.86 2.20 17.38
CA HIS A 14 9.14 2.74 16.23
C HIS A 14 9.00 4.27 16.29
N ARG A 15 8.67 4.84 17.46
CA ARG A 15 8.60 6.31 17.64
C ARG A 15 9.94 6.99 17.39
N MET A 16 11.05 6.43 17.89
CA MET A 16 12.39 6.99 17.64
C MET A 16 12.73 6.98 16.15
N ILE A 17 12.48 5.87 15.46
CA ILE A 17 12.69 5.75 14.01
C ILE A 17 11.81 6.76 13.27
N ALA A 18 10.55 6.91 13.67
CA ALA A 18 9.62 7.88 13.06
C ALA A 18 10.10 9.33 13.23
N THR A 19 10.60 9.70 14.41
CA THR A 19 11.19 11.03 14.65
C THR A 19 12.43 11.26 13.78
N PHE A 20 13.30 10.25 13.68
CA PHE A 20 14.49 10.32 12.82
C PHE A 20 14.12 10.49 11.34
N VAL A 21 13.15 9.70 10.84
CA VAL A 21 12.62 9.85 9.48
C VAL A 21 12.01 11.24 9.28
N GLY A 22 11.25 11.76 10.26
CA GLY A 22 10.71 13.12 10.21
C GLY A 22 11.80 14.18 10.05
N PHE A 23 12.90 14.06 10.81
CA PHE A 23 14.06 14.94 10.65
C PHE A 23 14.69 14.84 9.25
N LEU A 24 14.89 13.63 8.72
CA LEU A 24 15.42 13.43 7.37
C LEU A 24 14.53 14.07 6.29
N ILE A 25 13.20 14.06 6.47
CA ILE A 25 12.28 14.72 5.54
C ILE A 25 12.39 16.24 5.59
N VAL A 26 12.61 16.84 6.77
CA VAL A 26 12.89 18.28 6.89
C VAL A 26 14.16 18.62 6.10
N VAL A 27 15.23 17.85 6.30
CA VAL A 27 16.49 18.03 5.55
C VAL A 27 16.26 17.89 4.04
N LEU A 28 15.53 16.85 3.61
CA LEU A 28 15.18 16.62 2.22
C LEU A 28 14.40 17.81 1.62
N ALA A 29 13.39 18.33 2.32
CA ALA A 29 12.60 19.46 1.85
C ALA A 29 13.45 20.73 1.67
N ILE A 30 14.34 21.01 2.63
CA ILE A 30 15.28 22.15 2.54
C ILE A 30 16.27 21.95 1.40
N TRP A 31 16.82 20.74 1.24
CA TRP A 31 17.76 20.43 0.16
C TRP A 31 17.09 20.61 -1.20
N LEU A 32 15.92 20.01 -1.42
CA LEU A 32 15.16 20.19 -2.66
C LEU A 32 14.88 21.67 -2.93
N TRP A 33 14.56 22.46 -1.90
CA TRP A 33 14.32 23.88 -2.10
C TRP A 33 15.56 24.64 -2.62
N LYS A 34 16.75 24.26 -2.13
CA LYS A 34 18.04 24.89 -2.48
C LYS A 34 18.63 24.39 -3.80
N ALA A 35 18.64 23.08 -4.04
CA ALA A 35 19.39 22.47 -5.14
C ALA A 35 18.55 22.16 -6.39
N GLU A 36 17.25 21.93 -6.25
CA GLU A 36 16.40 21.56 -7.38
C GLU A 36 15.92 22.81 -8.13
N SER A 37 15.87 22.77 -9.46
CA SER A 37 15.33 23.88 -10.27
C SER A 37 13.84 23.70 -10.55
N ARG A 38 13.39 22.45 -10.63
CA ARG A 38 12.02 22.05 -10.99
C ARG A 38 11.05 22.32 -9.84
N ARG A 39 10.21 23.35 -9.99
CA ARG A 39 9.20 23.75 -8.98
C ARG A 39 8.31 22.60 -8.49
N TRP A 40 7.89 21.71 -9.39
CA TRP A 40 7.01 20.61 -9.03
C TRP A 40 7.68 19.59 -8.09
N VAL A 41 8.99 19.35 -8.22
CA VAL A 41 9.75 18.47 -7.31
C VAL A 41 9.87 19.13 -5.93
N LYS A 42 10.07 20.44 -5.86
CA LYS A 42 10.04 21.20 -4.59
C LYS A 42 8.69 21.07 -3.89
N THR A 43 7.59 21.19 -4.65
CA THR A 43 6.23 20.98 -4.13
C THR A 43 6.06 19.57 -3.58
N LEU A 44 6.59 18.53 -4.24
CA LEU A 44 6.56 17.17 -3.70
C LEU A 44 7.33 17.05 -2.38
N GLY A 45 8.47 17.73 -2.24
CA GLY A 45 9.20 17.81 -0.97
C GLY A 45 8.37 18.43 0.16
N LEU A 46 7.65 19.52 -0.12
CA LEU A 46 6.72 20.13 0.84
C LEU A 46 5.53 19.22 1.17
N ILE A 47 4.97 18.53 0.17
CA ILE A 47 3.90 17.55 0.39
C ILE A 47 4.41 16.39 1.25
N ALA A 48 5.65 15.92 1.06
CA ALA A 48 6.24 14.87 1.89
C ALA A 48 6.41 15.32 3.35
N LEU A 49 6.82 16.58 3.56
CA LEU A 49 6.90 17.18 4.89
C LEU A 49 5.51 17.28 5.55
N LEU A 50 4.50 17.75 4.83
CA LEU A 50 3.13 17.78 5.35
C LEU A 50 2.62 16.37 5.65
N ALA A 51 2.88 15.39 4.78
CA ALA A 51 2.45 14.02 4.95
C ALA A 51 3.07 13.35 6.19
N VAL A 52 4.37 13.59 6.48
CA VAL A 52 5.01 13.02 7.68
C VAL A 52 4.49 13.68 8.97
N ILE A 53 4.14 14.97 8.94
CA ILE A 53 3.49 15.64 10.07
C ILE A 53 2.10 15.04 10.32
N LEU A 54 1.29 14.91 9.26
CA LEU A 54 -0.03 14.27 9.35
C LEU A 54 0.07 12.81 9.81
N GLN A 55 1.11 12.08 9.40
CA GLN A 55 1.40 10.74 9.92
C GLN A 55 1.64 10.74 11.43
N GLY A 56 2.49 11.64 11.93
CA GLY A 56 2.75 11.79 13.35
C GLY A 56 1.49 12.15 14.15
N VAL A 57 0.65 13.05 13.62
CA VAL A 57 -0.64 13.40 14.24
C VAL A 57 -1.56 12.19 14.28
N LEU A 58 -1.80 11.51 13.16
CA LEU A 58 -2.67 10.34 13.13
C LEU A 58 -2.15 9.22 14.05
N GLY A 59 -0.84 8.99 14.08
CA GLY A 59 -0.21 8.01 14.98
C GLY A 59 -0.33 8.38 16.47
N GLY A 60 -0.32 9.67 16.80
CA GLY A 60 -0.62 10.14 18.16
C GLY A 60 -2.09 9.94 18.52
N LEU A 61 -3.00 10.23 17.59
CA LEU A 61 -4.45 10.06 17.78
C LEU A 61 -4.85 8.60 17.94
N THR A 62 -4.17 7.64 17.28
CA THR A 62 -4.44 6.21 17.48
C THR A 62 -4.11 5.75 18.89
N VAL A 63 -3.06 6.30 19.51
CA VAL A 63 -2.73 6.00 20.91
C VAL A 63 -3.72 6.67 21.85
N LEU A 64 -4.05 7.96 21.62
CA LEU A 64 -4.93 8.74 22.49
C LEU A 64 -6.37 8.20 22.52
N PHE A 65 -6.89 7.76 21.38
CA PHE A 65 -8.27 7.29 21.25
C PHE A 65 -8.42 5.77 21.26
N LEU A 66 -7.38 5.03 21.68
CA LEU A 66 -7.42 3.56 21.80
C LEU A 66 -7.76 2.85 20.48
N LEU A 67 -6.98 3.12 19.43
CA LEU A 67 -7.01 2.47 18.11
C LEU A 67 -8.37 2.57 17.37
N PRO A 68 -8.98 3.76 17.21
CA PRO A 68 -10.20 3.88 16.44
C PRO A 68 -9.92 3.48 14.98
N THR A 69 -10.73 2.56 14.47
CA THR A 69 -10.52 1.93 13.16
C THR A 69 -10.32 2.95 12.03
N PRO A 70 -11.15 4.01 11.88
CA PRO A 70 -10.96 4.95 10.78
C PRO A 70 -9.63 5.71 10.84
N ILE A 71 -9.19 6.13 12.02
CA ILE A 71 -7.93 6.86 12.20
C ILE A 71 -6.75 5.93 11.93
N SER A 72 -6.81 4.70 12.44
CA SER A 72 -5.73 3.73 12.31
C SER A 72 -5.56 3.22 10.87
N VAL A 73 -6.67 2.99 10.17
CA VAL A 73 -6.66 2.67 8.73
C VAL A 73 -6.12 3.84 7.91
N SER A 74 -6.53 5.06 8.25
CA SER A 74 -6.02 6.28 7.58
C SER A 74 -4.53 6.48 7.83
N HIS A 75 -4.07 6.23 9.05
CA HIS A 75 -2.65 6.24 9.40
C HIS A 75 -1.87 5.21 8.56
N ALA A 76 -2.32 3.96 8.50
CA ALA A 76 -1.67 2.92 7.71
C ALA A 76 -1.63 3.26 6.20
N ALA A 77 -2.74 3.77 5.64
CA ALA A 77 -2.82 4.13 4.22
C ALA A 77 -1.92 5.34 3.88
N LEU A 78 -1.88 6.35 4.75
CA LEU A 78 -1.04 7.53 4.56
C LEU A 78 0.45 7.18 4.73
N ALA A 79 0.83 6.24 5.61
CA ALA A 79 2.21 5.78 5.75
C ALA A 79 2.74 5.18 4.44
N GLN A 80 1.92 4.37 3.79
CA GLN A 80 2.26 3.68 2.55
C GLN A 80 2.29 4.63 1.35
N SER A 81 1.37 5.61 1.34
CA SER A 81 1.38 6.71 0.38
C SER A 81 2.61 7.60 0.53
N PHE A 82 3.01 7.90 1.77
CA PHE A 82 4.21 8.65 2.09
C PHE A 82 5.48 7.92 1.61
N PHE A 83 5.58 6.60 1.84
CA PHE A 83 6.68 5.80 1.34
C PHE A 83 6.78 5.83 -0.20
N CYS A 84 5.65 5.72 -0.90
CA CYS A 84 5.59 5.85 -2.36
C CYS A 84 6.00 7.25 -2.83
N LEU A 85 5.58 8.30 -2.13
CA LEU A 85 5.92 9.69 -2.44
C LEU A 85 7.44 9.94 -2.32
N VAL A 86 8.05 9.54 -1.20
CA VAL A 86 9.50 9.71 -0.99
C VAL A 86 10.31 8.93 -2.02
N THR A 87 9.91 7.70 -2.32
CA THR A 87 10.57 6.89 -3.35
C THR A 87 10.40 7.47 -4.75
N SER A 88 9.26 8.11 -5.03
CA SER A 88 9.03 8.82 -6.30
C SER A 88 9.92 10.07 -6.40
N ILE A 89 10.10 10.83 -5.32
CA ILE A 89 11.04 11.96 -5.27
C ILE A 89 12.47 11.48 -5.56
N ALA A 90 12.88 10.36 -4.96
CA ALA A 90 14.18 9.74 -5.25
C ALA A 90 14.32 9.36 -6.73
N LEU A 91 13.27 8.79 -7.34
CA LEU A 91 13.25 8.50 -8.78
C LEU A 91 13.40 9.79 -9.61
N PHE A 92 12.65 10.84 -9.31
CA PHE A 92 12.62 12.09 -10.08
C PHE A 92 13.92 12.89 -10.01
N THR A 93 14.67 12.73 -8.91
CA THR A 93 15.99 13.33 -8.70
C THR A 93 17.12 12.46 -9.23
N SER A 94 16.88 11.19 -9.55
CA SER A 94 17.89 10.30 -10.13
C SER A 94 18.41 10.77 -11.50
N PRO A 95 19.69 10.48 -11.85
CA PRO A 95 20.25 10.83 -13.16
C PRO A 95 19.44 10.25 -14.33
N TRP A 96 19.02 8.99 -14.21
CA TRP A 96 18.22 8.31 -15.23
C TRP A 96 16.92 9.05 -15.58
N TRP A 97 16.24 9.64 -14.58
CA TRP A 97 15.02 10.41 -14.84
C TRP A 97 15.30 11.74 -15.54
N GLN A 98 16.49 12.31 -15.34
CA GLN A 98 16.88 13.59 -15.95
C GLN A 98 17.29 13.43 -17.42
N GLU A 99 17.73 12.23 -17.81
CA GLU A 99 18.01 11.89 -19.21
C GLU A 99 16.73 11.89 -20.09
N ASN A 100 16.86 12.26 -21.36
CA ASN A 100 15.77 12.32 -22.33
C ASN A 100 15.69 11.06 -23.19
N ASN A 101 15.20 9.97 -22.60
CA ASN A 101 15.04 8.69 -23.29
C ASN A 101 13.55 8.36 -23.54
N LEU A 102 12.95 8.95 -24.57
CA LEU A 102 11.62 8.55 -25.03
C LEU A 102 11.74 7.30 -25.90
N LEU A 103 11.28 6.17 -25.38
CA LEU A 103 11.49 4.85 -26.01
C LEU A 103 10.19 4.14 -26.36
N LEU A 104 9.04 4.58 -25.84
CA LEU A 104 7.75 3.94 -26.10
C LEU A 104 6.90 4.77 -27.05
N ASP A 105 6.28 4.08 -28.02
CA ASP A 105 5.17 4.64 -28.79
C ASP A 105 4.08 5.17 -27.85
N LYS A 106 3.54 6.36 -28.16
CA LYS A 106 2.59 7.06 -27.28
C LYS A 106 1.32 6.24 -27.01
N ARG A 107 0.79 5.52 -27.99
CA ARG A 107 -0.44 4.73 -27.82
C ARG A 107 -0.18 3.51 -26.94
N LYS A 108 0.91 2.77 -27.21
CA LYS A 108 1.31 1.62 -26.38
C LYS A 108 1.64 2.07 -24.95
N GLY A 109 2.36 3.18 -24.82
CA GLY A 109 2.73 3.79 -23.54
C GLY A 109 1.53 4.20 -22.70
N HIS A 110 0.53 4.84 -23.29
CA HIS A 110 -0.69 5.20 -22.57
C HIS A 110 -1.47 3.98 -22.06
N LYS A 111 -1.59 2.91 -22.87
CA LYS A 111 -2.21 1.65 -22.44
C LYS A 111 -1.45 1.03 -21.27
N LEU A 112 -0.12 0.94 -21.36
CA LEU A 112 0.73 0.40 -20.29
C LEU A 112 0.66 1.26 -19.01
N PHE A 113 0.54 2.58 -19.15
CA PHE A 113 0.35 3.48 -18.02
C PHE A 113 -0.96 3.22 -17.30
N LEU A 114 -2.07 3.07 -18.04
CA LEU A 114 -3.37 2.74 -17.45
C LEU A 114 -3.36 1.37 -16.77
N VAL A 115 -2.70 0.37 -17.35
CA VAL A 115 -2.53 -0.95 -16.71
C VAL A 115 -1.71 -0.85 -15.42
N GLY A 116 -0.59 -0.12 -15.43
CA GLY A 116 0.22 0.12 -14.22
C GLY A 116 -0.55 0.88 -13.13
N LEU A 117 -1.30 1.91 -13.53
CA LEU A 117 -2.15 2.68 -12.62
C LEU A 117 -3.24 1.80 -11.99
N ALA A 118 -3.91 0.98 -12.80
CA ALA A 118 -4.90 0.02 -12.32
C ALA A 118 -4.28 -1.01 -11.37
N MET A 119 -3.08 -1.54 -11.67
CA MET A 119 -2.39 -2.48 -10.78
C MET A 119 -2.09 -1.83 -9.42
N THR A 120 -1.61 -0.59 -9.45
CA THR A 120 -1.35 0.20 -8.24
C THR A 120 -2.63 0.41 -7.43
N ALA A 121 -3.75 0.74 -8.08
CA ALA A 121 -5.05 0.88 -7.42
C ALA A 121 -5.54 -0.44 -6.80
N PHE A 122 -5.37 -1.57 -7.49
CA PHE A 122 -5.71 -2.91 -6.97
C PHE A 122 -4.92 -3.26 -5.71
N ILE A 123 -3.59 -3.03 -5.71
CA ILE A 123 -2.72 -3.26 -4.55
C ILE A 123 -3.11 -2.31 -3.40
N PHE A 124 -3.36 -1.04 -3.71
CA PHE A 124 -3.75 -0.05 -2.70
C PHE A 124 -5.10 -0.40 -2.05
N ALA A 125 -6.07 -0.87 -2.84
CA ALA A 125 -7.33 -1.38 -2.31
C ALA A 125 -7.13 -2.61 -1.40
N GLN A 126 -6.28 -3.57 -1.81
CA GLN A 126 -5.92 -4.73 -0.96
C GLN A 126 -5.32 -4.29 0.37
N LEU A 127 -4.48 -3.25 0.35
CA LEU A 127 -3.86 -2.68 1.53
C LEU A 127 -4.91 -2.07 2.46
N ILE A 128 -5.86 -1.29 1.94
CA ILE A 128 -6.95 -0.72 2.75
C ILE A 128 -7.81 -1.84 3.36
N ILE A 129 -8.20 -2.84 2.58
CA ILE A 129 -8.96 -3.99 3.11
C ILE A 129 -8.16 -4.71 4.21
N GLY A 130 -6.85 -4.90 4.02
CA GLY A 130 -5.97 -5.50 5.02
C GLY A 130 -5.82 -4.65 6.29
N ALA A 131 -5.75 -3.33 6.16
CA ALA A 131 -5.72 -2.41 7.29
C ALA A 131 -7.04 -2.44 8.07
N ILE A 132 -8.18 -2.47 7.38
CA ILE A 132 -9.50 -2.67 8.00
C ILE A 132 -9.48 -4.00 8.77
N MET A 133 -9.10 -5.10 8.13
CA MET A 133 -9.01 -6.43 8.77
C MET A 133 -8.17 -6.43 10.05
N ARG A 134 -7.03 -5.72 10.04
CA ARG A 134 -6.17 -5.59 11.23
C ARG A 134 -6.86 -4.80 12.34
N HIS A 135 -7.45 -3.66 12.02
CA HIS A 135 -8.02 -2.76 13.02
C HIS A 135 -9.42 -3.16 13.49
N THR A 136 -10.10 -4.06 12.77
CA THR A 136 -11.35 -4.71 13.23
C THR A 136 -11.09 -6.06 13.92
N GLN A 137 -9.83 -6.41 14.19
CA GLN A 137 -9.43 -7.70 14.78
C GLN A 137 -9.96 -8.92 14.01
N SER A 138 -10.13 -8.79 12.69
CA SER A 138 -10.68 -9.83 11.84
C SER A 138 -9.65 -10.90 11.43
N GLY A 139 -8.36 -10.70 11.67
CA GLY A 139 -7.30 -11.58 11.15
C GLY A 139 -7.38 -13.06 11.58
N LEU A 140 -8.01 -13.35 12.73
CA LEU A 140 -8.29 -14.71 13.23
C LEU A 140 -9.79 -15.05 13.27
N ALA A 141 -10.63 -14.27 12.58
CA ALA A 141 -12.05 -14.60 12.46
C ALA A 141 -12.31 -15.81 11.55
N VAL A 142 -11.32 -16.20 10.74
CA VAL A 142 -11.31 -17.43 9.96
C VAL A 142 -9.91 -18.05 10.11
N PRO A 143 -9.76 -19.17 10.84
CA PRO A 143 -8.46 -19.75 11.15
C PRO A 143 -7.94 -20.70 10.06
N ASP A 144 -8.80 -21.12 9.14
CA ASP A 144 -8.48 -22.09 8.11
C ASP A 144 -7.95 -21.41 6.84
N PHE A 145 -7.17 -22.13 6.04
CA PHE A 145 -6.79 -21.75 4.68
C PHE A 145 -6.57 -23.01 3.84
N PRO A 146 -7.03 -23.09 2.58
CA PRO A 146 -7.65 -22.04 1.77
C PRO A 146 -9.16 -21.83 2.02
N LEU A 147 -9.82 -22.81 2.62
CA LEU A 147 -11.25 -22.74 2.96
C LEU A 147 -11.49 -21.84 4.19
N ALA A 148 -12.75 -21.61 4.51
CA ALA A 148 -13.23 -20.94 5.70
C ALA A 148 -14.33 -21.80 6.33
N TYR A 149 -14.05 -22.42 7.48
CA TYR A 149 -14.97 -23.35 8.15
C TYR A 149 -15.48 -24.47 7.22
N GLY A 150 -14.58 -25.03 6.40
CA GLY A 150 -14.89 -26.10 5.46
C GLY A 150 -15.57 -25.67 4.14
N SER A 151 -15.85 -24.37 3.94
CA SER A 151 -16.46 -23.85 2.70
C SER A 151 -15.63 -22.70 2.10
N LEU A 152 -15.73 -22.46 0.80
CA LEU A 152 -15.20 -21.23 0.18
C LEU A 152 -16.00 -20.00 0.59
N ILE A 153 -17.31 -20.16 0.76
CA ILE A 153 -18.25 -19.12 1.20
C ILE A 153 -19.00 -19.72 2.41
N PRO A 154 -18.54 -19.47 3.64
CA PRO A 154 -19.21 -19.94 4.84
C PRO A 154 -20.53 -19.19 5.07
N ALA A 155 -21.42 -19.80 5.84
CA ALA A 155 -22.67 -19.17 6.23
C ALA A 155 -22.41 -18.03 7.25
N LEU A 156 -23.18 -16.94 7.15
CA LEU A 156 -23.04 -15.77 8.02
C LEU A 156 -24.28 -15.52 8.90
N ASP A 157 -25.21 -16.48 8.95
CA ASP A 157 -26.35 -16.43 9.85
C ASP A 157 -25.90 -16.57 11.32
N GLN A 158 -26.77 -16.17 12.24
CA GLN A 158 -26.46 -16.16 13.67
C GLN A 158 -26.01 -17.54 14.17
N GLY A 159 -26.67 -18.62 13.76
CA GLY A 159 -26.33 -19.98 14.18
C GLY A 159 -24.94 -20.39 13.68
N ALA A 160 -24.54 -19.98 12.47
CA ALA A 160 -23.18 -20.18 11.97
C ALA A 160 -22.13 -19.42 12.77
N ILE A 161 -22.37 -18.14 13.05
CA ILE A 161 -21.44 -17.32 13.85
C ILE A 161 -21.26 -17.87 15.26
N GLU A 162 -22.32 -18.36 15.90
CA GLU A 162 -22.24 -19.02 17.21
C GLU A 162 -21.44 -20.33 17.17
N ARG A 163 -21.58 -21.13 16.09
CA ARG A 163 -20.73 -22.31 15.88
C ARG A 163 -19.26 -21.94 15.71
N TYR A 164 -18.97 -20.92 14.92
CA TYR A 164 -17.59 -20.45 14.67
C TYR A 164 -16.93 -19.93 15.95
N ASN A 165 -17.66 -19.17 16.77
CA ASN A 165 -17.19 -18.73 18.07
C ASN A 165 -16.81 -19.89 18.99
N ARG A 166 -17.62 -20.95 19.03
CA ARG A 166 -17.29 -22.17 19.78
C ARG A 166 -16.00 -22.83 19.27
N ILE A 167 -15.89 -23.05 17.96
CA ILE A 167 -14.69 -23.63 17.34
C ILE A 167 -13.42 -22.84 17.71
N LEU A 168 -13.49 -21.50 17.67
CA LEU A 168 -12.34 -20.64 17.96
C LEU A 168 -11.89 -20.70 19.42
N LEU A 169 -12.83 -20.82 20.36
CA LEU A 169 -12.54 -20.99 21.78
C LEU A 169 -12.01 -22.38 22.08
N ASP A 170 -12.66 -23.43 21.55
CA ASP A 170 -12.29 -24.83 21.77
C ASP A 170 -10.87 -25.14 21.24
N ALA A 171 -10.46 -24.47 20.16
CA ALA A 171 -9.13 -24.62 19.55
C ALA A 171 -8.05 -23.68 20.13
N ASP A 172 -8.38 -22.88 21.15
CA ASP A 172 -7.53 -21.87 21.78
C ASP A 172 -6.90 -20.91 20.75
N ILE A 173 -7.69 -20.53 19.75
CA ILE A 173 -7.28 -19.59 18.68
C ILE A 173 -7.61 -18.15 19.09
N ARG A 174 -8.74 -17.99 19.79
CA ARG A 174 -9.13 -16.75 20.47
C ARG A 174 -9.45 -17.06 21.91
N ILE A 175 -9.22 -16.07 22.78
CA ILE A 175 -9.59 -16.18 24.19
C ILE A 175 -10.90 -15.44 24.46
N ALA A 176 -11.60 -15.81 25.52
CA ALA A 176 -12.87 -15.16 25.90
C ALA A 176 -12.72 -13.63 26.07
N ALA A 177 -11.53 -13.15 26.47
CA ALA A 177 -11.23 -11.74 26.60
C ALA A 177 -11.25 -10.96 25.26
N ASP A 178 -11.06 -11.63 24.12
CA ASP A 178 -11.12 -11.01 22.80
C ASP A 178 -12.57 -10.71 22.34
N GLY A 179 -13.57 -11.22 23.08
CA GLY A 179 -14.98 -11.18 22.70
C GLY A 179 -15.32 -12.07 21.49
N PRO A 180 -16.62 -12.34 21.27
CA PRO A 180 -17.06 -13.16 20.14
C PRO A 180 -16.85 -12.43 18.81
N ILE A 181 -16.56 -13.20 17.76
CA ILE A 181 -16.59 -12.72 16.40
C ILE A 181 -18.01 -12.44 15.94
N ASN A 182 -18.15 -11.50 15.00
CA ASN A 182 -19.39 -11.21 14.29
C ASN A 182 -19.28 -11.48 12.78
N ALA A 183 -20.41 -11.46 12.08
CA ALA A 183 -20.47 -11.70 10.64
C ALA A 183 -19.61 -10.72 9.82
N PHE A 184 -19.49 -9.46 10.25
CA PHE A 184 -18.67 -8.46 9.57
C PHE A 184 -17.18 -8.83 9.61
N GLN A 185 -16.68 -9.39 10.71
CA GLN A 185 -15.28 -9.81 10.80
C GLN A 185 -14.95 -10.97 9.85
N VAL A 186 -15.86 -11.95 9.75
CA VAL A 186 -15.73 -13.05 8.77
C VAL A 186 -15.79 -12.51 7.35
N PHE A 187 -16.74 -11.60 7.06
CA PHE A 187 -16.88 -10.97 5.75
C PHE A 187 -15.60 -10.22 5.34
N VAL A 188 -15.03 -9.39 6.22
CA VAL A 188 -13.80 -8.64 5.93
C VAL A 188 -12.62 -9.59 5.65
N HIS A 189 -12.51 -10.70 6.38
CA HIS A 189 -11.48 -11.72 6.13
C HIS A 189 -11.62 -12.32 4.73
N LEU A 190 -12.84 -12.72 4.36
CA LEU A 190 -13.13 -13.26 3.02
C LEU A 190 -12.93 -12.22 1.92
N ALA A 191 -13.37 -10.98 2.13
CA ALA A 191 -13.17 -9.88 1.18
C ALA A 191 -11.68 -9.66 0.90
N HIS A 192 -10.83 -9.72 1.95
CA HIS A 192 -9.38 -9.64 1.80
C HIS A 192 -8.81 -10.81 0.97
N ARG A 193 -9.31 -12.04 1.18
CA ARG A 193 -8.87 -13.24 0.44
C ARG A 193 -9.30 -13.19 -1.03
N PHE A 194 -10.57 -12.91 -1.30
CA PHE A 194 -11.10 -12.87 -2.67
C PHE A 194 -10.49 -11.72 -3.48
N TRP A 195 -10.27 -10.55 -2.85
CA TRP A 195 -9.58 -9.45 -3.53
C TRP A 195 -8.11 -9.79 -3.80
N ALA A 196 -7.42 -10.55 -2.92
CA ALA A 196 -6.07 -11.03 -3.20
C ALA A 196 -6.01 -11.90 -4.47
N VAL A 197 -7.00 -12.76 -4.71
CA VAL A 197 -7.10 -13.56 -5.94
C VAL A 197 -7.27 -12.65 -7.16
N ALA A 198 -8.11 -11.62 -7.07
CA ALA A 198 -8.26 -10.62 -8.12
C ALA A 198 -6.95 -9.86 -8.39
N VAL A 199 -6.19 -9.51 -7.36
CA VAL A 199 -4.87 -8.88 -7.46
C VAL A 199 -3.87 -9.81 -8.18
N VAL A 200 -3.83 -11.10 -7.86
CA VAL A 200 -2.99 -12.10 -8.55
C VAL A 200 -3.36 -12.18 -10.03
N ALA A 201 -4.66 -12.32 -10.34
CA ALA A 201 -5.14 -12.39 -11.72
C ALA A 201 -4.77 -11.13 -12.52
N PHE A 202 -4.93 -9.95 -11.91
CA PHE A 202 -4.57 -8.68 -12.55
C PHE A 202 -3.05 -8.50 -12.68
N ALA A 203 -2.24 -9.05 -11.76
CA ALA A 203 -0.78 -9.08 -11.88
C ALA A 203 -0.33 -9.95 -13.07
N VAL A 204 -0.97 -11.10 -13.29
CA VAL A 204 -0.73 -11.94 -14.48
C VAL A 204 -1.09 -11.18 -15.75
N TYR A 205 -2.26 -10.53 -15.79
CA TYR A 205 -2.66 -9.68 -16.91
C TYR A 205 -1.64 -8.56 -17.17
N THR A 206 -1.14 -7.92 -16.10
CA THR A 206 -0.10 -6.88 -16.19
C THR A 206 1.17 -7.43 -16.86
N VAL A 207 1.67 -8.59 -16.43
CA VAL A 207 2.83 -9.23 -17.07
C VAL A 207 2.59 -9.51 -18.55
N ILE A 208 1.41 -10.05 -18.91
CA ILE A 208 1.06 -10.33 -20.30
C ILE A 208 1.03 -9.05 -21.13
N ALA A 209 0.39 -7.99 -20.63
CA ALA A 209 0.29 -6.69 -21.31
C ALA A 209 1.68 -6.08 -21.54
N PHE A 210 2.55 -6.10 -20.53
CA PHE A 210 3.91 -5.57 -20.61
C PHE A 210 4.81 -6.39 -21.54
N LYS A 211 4.71 -7.73 -21.53
CA LYS A 211 5.46 -8.59 -22.46
C LYS A 211 5.02 -8.41 -23.92
N ARG A 212 3.75 -8.08 -24.17
CA ARG A 212 3.20 -7.88 -25.53
C ARG A 212 3.42 -6.47 -26.08
N LEU A 213 3.36 -5.44 -25.24
CA LEU A 213 3.32 -4.04 -25.69
C LEU A 213 4.64 -3.28 -25.50
N SER A 214 5.56 -3.79 -24.68
CA SER A 214 6.86 -3.16 -24.42
C SER A 214 7.98 -4.04 -24.96
N ASP A 215 9.02 -3.43 -25.53
CA ASP A 215 10.28 -4.10 -25.86
C ASP A 215 11.36 -3.86 -24.79
N ASP A 216 11.10 -2.97 -23.83
CA ASP A 216 12.03 -2.62 -22.77
C ASP A 216 12.20 -3.76 -21.76
N ARG A 217 13.42 -4.27 -21.61
CA ARG A 217 13.78 -5.35 -20.68
C ARG A 217 13.48 -4.98 -19.22
N ARG A 218 13.68 -3.72 -18.81
CA ARG A 218 13.45 -3.25 -17.43
C ARG A 218 11.95 -3.27 -17.11
N LEU A 219 11.10 -2.84 -18.05
CA LEU A 219 9.65 -2.89 -17.88
C LEU A 219 9.11 -4.33 -17.79
N LYS A 220 9.68 -5.25 -18.58
CA LYS A 220 9.35 -6.69 -18.49
C LYS A 220 9.82 -7.30 -17.15
N LEU A 221 11.01 -6.92 -16.69
CA LEU A 221 11.55 -7.40 -15.42
C LEU A 221 10.72 -6.89 -14.23
N LEU A 222 10.43 -5.59 -14.18
CA LEU A 222 9.62 -4.99 -13.12
C LEU A 222 8.20 -5.55 -13.08
N SER A 223 7.53 -5.72 -14.22
CA SER A 223 6.19 -6.34 -14.25
C SER A 223 6.23 -7.80 -13.76
N THR A 224 7.24 -8.57 -14.14
CA THR A 224 7.43 -9.94 -13.63
C THR A 224 7.75 -9.94 -12.14
N GLY A 225 8.56 -9.00 -11.67
CA GLY A 225 8.88 -8.81 -10.26
C GLY A 225 7.64 -8.52 -9.41
N ILE A 226 6.70 -7.70 -9.91
CA ILE A 226 5.40 -7.46 -9.23
C ILE A 226 4.62 -8.76 -9.08
N LEU A 227 4.54 -9.60 -10.11
CA LEU A 227 3.86 -10.89 -10.01
C LEU A 227 4.52 -11.78 -8.93
N VAL A 228 5.85 -11.87 -8.92
CA VAL A 228 6.57 -12.64 -7.90
C VAL A 228 6.28 -12.08 -6.50
N LEU A 229 6.35 -10.77 -6.31
CA LEU A 229 6.04 -10.13 -5.04
C LEU A 229 4.60 -10.38 -4.59
N VAL A 230 3.62 -10.34 -5.49
CA VAL A 230 2.21 -10.62 -5.19
C VAL A 230 2.01 -12.10 -4.79
N LEU A 231 2.70 -13.04 -5.43
CA LEU A 231 2.65 -14.45 -5.07
C LEU A 231 3.27 -14.70 -3.69
N VAL A 232 4.44 -14.10 -3.44
CA VAL A 232 5.09 -14.14 -2.11
C VAL A 232 4.18 -13.49 -1.06
N GLN A 233 3.59 -12.33 -1.35
CA GLN A 233 2.66 -11.64 -0.45
C GLN A 233 1.46 -12.52 -0.10
N SER A 234 0.91 -13.24 -1.08
CA SER A 234 -0.22 -14.16 -0.88
C SER A 234 0.19 -15.36 -0.01
N ALA A 235 1.38 -15.91 -0.23
CA ALA A 235 1.92 -17.01 0.57
C ALA A 235 2.18 -16.59 2.02
N VAL A 236 2.82 -15.43 2.24
CA VAL A 236 3.06 -14.89 3.59
C VAL A 236 1.74 -14.49 4.27
N GLY A 237 0.73 -14.05 3.50
CA GLY A 237 -0.62 -13.80 4.00
C GLY A 237 -1.30 -15.06 4.51
N ALA A 238 -1.24 -16.16 3.76
CA ALA A 238 -1.70 -17.47 4.21
C ALA A 238 -0.94 -17.93 5.46
N LEU A 239 0.39 -17.78 5.47
CA LEU A 239 1.23 -18.12 6.62
C LEU A 239 0.85 -17.29 7.86
N THR A 240 0.45 -16.04 7.71
CA THR A 240 -0.01 -15.19 8.83
C THR A 240 -1.24 -15.81 9.52
N VAL A 241 -2.16 -16.41 8.77
CA VAL A 241 -3.33 -17.11 9.33
C VAL A 241 -2.89 -18.42 10.00
N LEU A 242 -2.12 -19.25 9.29
CA LEU A 242 -1.68 -20.57 9.76
C LEU A 242 -0.79 -20.50 11.02
N THR A 243 -0.04 -19.41 11.18
CA THR A 243 0.82 -19.16 12.35
C THR A 243 0.13 -18.34 13.44
N ARG A 244 -1.20 -18.21 13.39
CA ARG A 244 -2.02 -17.48 14.38
C ARG A 244 -1.55 -16.02 14.59
N LYS A 245 -1.19 -15.33 13.51
CA LYS A 245 -0.62 -13.96 13.48
C LYS A 245 0.73 -13.82 14.20
N HIS A 246 1.66 -14.77 13.98
CA HIS A 246 3.04 -14.58 14.45
C HIS A 246 3.59 -13.22 13.97
N ASP A 247 4.13 -12.45 14.90
CA ASP A 247 4.56 -11.06 14.72
C ASP A 247 5.57 -10.85 13.58
N LEU A 248 6.57 -11.72 13.44
CA LEU A 248 7.54 -11.71 12.35
C LEU A 248 6.88 -11.95 10.99
N VAL A 249 5.97 -12.91 10.90
CA VAL A 249 5.25 -13.23 9.65
C VAL A 249 4.33 -12.07 9.26
N ALA A 250 3.59 -11.51 10.23
CA ALA A 250 2.74 -10.36 10.01
C ALA A 250 3.56 -9.11 9.61
N THR A 251 4.72 -8.90 10.21
CA THR A 251 5.65 -7.82 9.85
C THR A 251 6.19 -8.00 8.42
N ALA A 252 6.60 -9.22 8.07
CA ALA A 252 7.05 -9.56 6.72
C ALA A 252 5.93 -9.33 5.69
N HIS A 253 4.68 -9.70 6.01
CA HIS A 253 3.53 -9.46 5.15
C HIS A 253 3.33 -7.95 4.88
N VAL A 254 3.43 -7.10 5.89
CA VAL A 254 3.29 -5.64 5.70
C VAL A 254 4.47 -5.07 4.90
N ALA A 255 5.69 -5.51 5.18
CA ALA A 255 6.89 -5.04 4.49
C ALA A 255 6.91 -5.42 2.99
N ILE A 256 6.56 -6.67 2.66
CA ILE A 256 6.47 -7.14 1.27
C ILE A 256 5.30 -6.46 0.56
N GLY A 257 4.19 -6.21 1.26
CA GLY A 257 3.07 -5.40 0.74
C GLY A 257 3.51 -3.98 0.35
N ALA A 258 4.28 -3.31 1.20
CA ALA A 258 4.86 -2.00 0.91
C ALA A 258 5.80 -2.03 -0.30
N LEU A 259 6.66 -3.06 -0.39
CA LEU A 259 7.56 -3.26 -1.52
C LEU A 259 6.79 -3.51 -2.83
N THR A 260 5.70 -4.27 -2.77
CA THR A 260 4.83 -4.55 -3.91
C THR A 260 4.19 -3.26 -4.44
N LEU A 261 3.64 -2.43 -3.53
CA LEU A 261 3.01 -1.16 -3.88
C LEU A 261 4.03 -0.18 -4.47
N VAL A 262 5.19 0.02 -3.83
CA VAL A 262 6.19 0.97 -4.35
C VAL A 262 6.74 0.52 -5.71
N THR A 263 6.90 -0.79 -5.93
CA THR A 263 7.34 -1.33 -7.21
C THR A 263 6.31 -1.07 -8.31
N SER A 264 5.00 -1.16 -8.02
CA SER A 264 3.95 -0.83 -9.00
C SER A 264 3.88 0.66 -9.32
N VAL A 265 4.07 1.53 -8.32
CA VAL A 265 4.17 2.98 -8.52
C VAL A 265 5.37 3.30 -9.40
N LEU A 266 6.54 2.74 -9.09
CA LEU A 266 7.76 2.95 -9.87
C LEU A 266 7.62 2.45 -11.30
N LEU A 267 7.00 1.28 -11.53
CA LEU A 267 6.70 0.78 -12.87
C LEU A 267 5.81 1.78 -13.65
N THR A 268 4.76 2.29 -12.99
CA THR A 268 3.82 3.23 -13.60
C THR A 268 4.51 4.54 -13.98
N LEU A 269 5.35 5.08 -13.11
CA LEU A 269 6.16 6.28 -13.37
C LEU A 269 7.20 6.05 -14.46
N HIS A 270 7.82 4.86 -14.50
CA HIS A 270 8.77 4.49 -15.54
C HIS A 270 8.10 4.49 -16.92
N VAL A 271 6.90 3.92 -17.04
CA VAL A 271 6.12 3.98 -18.28
C VAL A 271 5.74 5.41 -18.63
N ALA A 272 5.29 6.21 -17.67
CA ALA A 272 4.93 7.61 -17.90
C ALA A 272 6.10 8.42 -18.47
N LYS A 273 7.32 8.18 -17.96
CA LYS A 273 8.55 8.79 -18.48
C LYS A 273 8.86 8.34 -19.91
N LEU A 274 8.92 7.03 -20.16
CA LEU A 274 9.30 6.50 -21.48
C LEU A 274 8.29 6.83 -22.58
N ALA A 275 7.01 6.99 -22.23
CA ALA A 275 5.93 7.37 -23.13
C ALA A 275 5.78 8.90 -23.28
N GLY A 276 6.55 9.69 -22.53
CA GLY A 276 6.48 11.15 -22.55
C GLY A 276 5.12 11.71 -22.12
N ILE A 277 4.45 11.03 -21.18
CA ILE A 277 3.15 11.47 -20.66
C ILE A 277 3.38 12.76 -19.88
N ARG A 278 3.06 13.90 -20.52
CA ARG A 278 3.06 15.20 -19.86
C ARG A 278 1.78 15.34 -19.04
N TRP A 279 1.90 15.51 -17.73
CA TRP A 279 0.81 16.05 -16.92
C TRP A 279 0.54 17.47 -17.41
N LYS A 280 -0.53 17.64 -18.21
CA LYS A 280 -0.92 18.95 -18.76
C LYS A 280 -0.93 19.97 -17.64
N ARG A 281 -0.12 21.04 -17.76
CA ARG A 281 -0.49 22.31 -17.13
C ARG A 281 -1.83 22.71 -17.76
N PRO A 282 -2.87 23.09 -17.00
CA PRO A 282 -3.98 23.78 -17.61
C PRO A 282 -3.39 24.96 -18.39
N ALA A 283 -3.72 25.05 -19.69
CA ALA A 283 -3.31 26.19 -20.49
C ALA A 283 -3.81 27.45 -19.79
N PRO A 284 -3.02 28.53 -19.69
CA PRO A 284 -3.59 29.82 -19.36
C PRO A 284 -4.69 30.08 -20.39
N SER A 285 -5.93 30.26 -19.94
CA SER A 285 -7.01 30.72 -20.79
C SER A 285 -6.51 32.00 -21.48
N HIS A 286 -6.35 31.97 -22.80
CA HIS A 286 -6.19 33.18 -23.57
C HIS A 286 -7.45 34.01 -23.32
N VAL A 287 -7.35 34.98 -22.42
CA VAL A 287 -8.26 36.12 -22.42
C VAL A 287 -7.98 36.79 -23.75
N ALA A 288 -8.92 36.64 -24.68
CA ALA A 288 -8.96 37.44 -25.88
C ALA A 288 -9.09 38.89 -25.44
N THR A 289 -7.97 39.62 -25.40
CA THR A 289 -8.00 41.05 -25.64
C THR A 289 -8.36 41.22 -27.11
N GLU A 290 -9.66 41.28 -27.39
CA GLU A 290 -10.18 42.05 -28.52
C GLU A 290 -9.79 43.51 -28.25
N ALA A 291 -8.62 43.88 -28.75
CA ALA A 291 -8.39 45.25 -29.16
C ALA A 291 -9.03 45.38 -30.53
N MET A 292 -10.05 46.23 -30.67
CA MET A 292 -10.22 47.13 -31.82
C MET A 292 -11.48 48.01 -31.64
N ALA A 293 -11.24 49.32 -31.79
CA ALA A 293 -12.15 50.41 -32.13
C ALA A 293 -13.11 50.91 -31.03
#